data_AF-A0A2T4TG26-F1
#
_entry.id   AF-A0A2T4TG26-F1
#
_cell.length_a   1.000
_cell.length_b   1.000
_cell.length_c   1.000
_cell.angle_alpha   90.00
_cell.angle_beta   90.00
_cell.angle_gamma   90.00
#
_symmetry.space_group_name_H-M   'P 1'
#
loop_
_entity.id
_entity.type
_entity.pdbx_description
1 polymer ?
#
loop_
_entity_poly.entity_id
_entity_poly.type
_entity_poly.pdbx_seq_one_letter_code
_entity_poly.pdbx_strand_id
1 'polypeptide(L)'
;MKIMKKNVLFPVACFLMAAPLLTSCHDDADNSTAENTTIHTYSLVADGTNALQQEPATRVLSEDADHKIKSEWGREDDILAYVVGDDGLQADNYSYITNKKLGGKSRFDGDIASKKALTTNSQIAFLYPGKAAQGNNRTITPVVKSDDRSSLYHEASDKTQDRVELKLTEQDGTAETIGERFDFQWTKQKPKKVEGKKVDVSLGELKRIVTIWGLRFTDENNRPLENIDSIYISNVKGSDIFDLNSGEYIDKNEEDEVMNIILKPKTGTKFSSKDGKYTYVAFIPGTYTDVVVTAYVGGKVLQRSYNSLNFDTGKIYRSDILKMEDTKQKAFVDVQDVQWATGNFIHYEENGQEYWGIAPAQWWISKRAIYINSSRKEVATGDKLVSSQFASGPVQTKEDVDLFRYGSIAKALKFIGIGDGGDSWSQTGDISQQISSDGKYGDIVWYYTRNKHRQYRMPNKTELEKLFNEANVIPAYCYTDKGTVVYGGFFTTHRSTDAARQKKLFPTKAKKFDKYTNVTALVRANKGLFLPVTGRRLARQDEIGFRDMLYTGGAYGQYMSSESLVMCYDFFFGPSEWNFDRAPKGQACPIRPVLVHDDEQEDPVYAPFANIK
;
A
#
# COMPACT_ATOMS: atom_id res chain seq x y z
N MET A 1 -56.77 -52.37 8.85
CA MET A 1 -56.70 -52.42 7.37
C MET A 1 -55.27 -52.03 7.01
N LYS A 2 -54.32 -52.98 6.92
CA LYS A 2 -53.91 -53.77 5.73
C LYS A 2 -53.54 -52.83 4.55
N ILE A 3 -52.35 -52.83 3.94
CA ILE A 3 -51.24 -53.80 3.85
C ILE A 3 -49.95 -53.05 3.44
N MET A 4 -48.83 -53.45 4.04
CA MET A 4 -47.44 -53.16 3.62
C MET A 4 -47.06 -53.96 2.37
N LYS A 5 -46.19 -53.43 1.49
CA LYS A 5 -45.41 -54.23 0.54
C LYS A 5 -43.90 -54.09 0.82
N LYS A 6 -43.25 -55.25 0.96
CA LYS A 6 -41.81 -55.51 1.10
C LYS A 6 -41.12 -55.52 -0.29
N ASN A 7 -39.79 -55.30 -0.29
CA ASN A 7 -38.72 -56.09 -0.95
C ASN A 7 -37.39 -55.29 -0.84
N VAL A 8 -36.38 -55.65 -0.02
CA VAL A 8 -35.32 -56.69 -0.14
C VAL A 8 -34.19 -56.36 -1.16
N LEU A 9 -33.05 -55.90 -0.60
CA LEU A 9 -31.60 -56.12 -0.86
C LEU A 9 -31.08 -56.94 -2.07
N PHE A 10 -30.09 -56.42 -2.84
CA PHE A 10 -28.61 -56.70 -2.87
C PHE A 10 -27.94 -55.95 -4.07
N PRO A 11 -26.60 -55.72 -4.08
CA PRO A 11 -25.86 -54.71 -4.86
C PRO A 11 -25.20 -55.24 -6.13
N VAL A 12 -24.81 -54.34 -7.04
CA VAL A 12 -23.90 -54.64 -8.15
C VAL A 12 -22.74 -53.65 -8.12
N ALA A 13 -21.53 -54.18 -7.93
CA ALA A 13 -20.27 -53.51 -8.15
C ALA A 13 -19.99 -53.42 -9.66
N CYS A 14 -19.62 -52.25 -10.16
CA CYS A 14 -19.02 -52.09 -11.48
C CYS A 14 -17.67 -51.37 -11.33
N PHE A 15 -16.60 -52.17 -11.39
CA PHE A 15 -15.26 -51.75 -11.73
C PHE A 15 -15.26 -51.13 -13.13
N LEU A 16 -14.83 -49.87 -13.26
CA LEU A 16 -14.36 -49.33 -14.53
C LEU A 16 -12.84 -49.20 -14.47
N MET A 17 -12.18 -50.23 -15.01
CA MET A 17 -10.78 -50.17 -15.40
C MET A 17 -10.68 -49.40 -16.72
N ALA A 18 -9.94 -48.30 -16.73
CA ALA A 18 -9.42 -47.70 -17.96
C ALA A 18 -7.92 -48.01 -18.04
N ALA A 19 -7.59 -48.98 -18.90
CA ALA A 19 -6.22 -49.30 -19.31
C ALA A 19 -5.86 -48.51 -20.59
N PRO A 20 -4.56 -48.33 -20.90
CA PRO A 20 -4.04 -47.23 -21.71
C PRO A 20 -4.02 -47.56 -23.21
N LEU A 21 -4.28 -46.56 -24.05
CA LEU A 21 -3.96 -46.63 -25.48
C LEU A 21 -2.57 -46.03 -25.72
N LEU A 22 -1.58 -46.90 -25.88
CA LEU A 22 -0.39 -46.65 -26.68
C LEU A 22 -0.70 -47.11 -28.10
N THR A 23 -0.55 -46.23 -29.09
CA THR A 23 -0.41 -46.63 -30.49
C THR A 23 0.73 -45.85 -31.15
N SER A 24 1.49 -46.60 -31.92
CA SER A 24 2.78 -46.37 -32.57
C SER A 24 2.73 -45.48 -33.82
N CYS A 25 3.91 -45.01 -34.23
CA CYS A 25 4.20 -44.25 -35.46
C CYS A 25 3.75 -44.94 -36.77
N HIS A 26 3.23 -44.14 -37.69
CA HIS A 26 3.58 -44.21 -39.12
C HIS A 26 3.52 -42.82 -39.74
N ASP A 27 4.44 -42.58 -40.67
CA ASP A 27 4.67 -41.32 -41.38
C ASP A 27 3.47 -40.93 -42.24
N ASP A 28 3.05 -39.67 -42.14
CA ASP A 28 2.55 -38.91 -43.28
C ASP A 28 3.08 -37.48 -43.14
N ALA A 29 3.83 -37.06 -44.17
CA ALA A 29 4.41 -35.73 -44.27
C ALA A 29 3.30 -34.71 -44.51
N ASP A 30 2.83 -34.08 -43.43
CA ASP A 30 2.06 -32.84 -43.53
C ASP A 30 2.82 -31.71 -42.83
N ASN A 31 3.24 -30.76 -43.66
CA ASN A 31 4.15 -29.69 -43.32
C ASN A 31 3.35 -28.58 -42.60
N SER A 32 3.00 -28.84 -41.34
CA SER A 32 2.57 -27.82 -40.40
C SER A 32 3.48 -27.91 -39.17
N THR A 33 4.32 -26.91 -38.97
CA THR A 33 5.09 -26.72 -37.73
C THR A 33 4.13 -26.33 -36.61
N ALA A 34 3.32 -27.30 -36.14
CA ALA A 34 2.76 -27.25 -34.82
C ALA A 34 3.91 -27.54 -33.85
N GLU A 35 4.33 -26.53 -33.09
CA GLU A 35 5.24 -26.74 -31.95
C GLU A 35 4.55 -27.67 -30.95
N ASN A 36 4.82 -28.98 -31.07
CA ASN A 36 4.46 -29.99 -30.09
C ASN A 36 5.30 -29.74 -28.83
N THR A 37 4.91 -28.77 -28.01
CA THR A 37 5.56 -28.49 -26.73
C THR A 37 5.23 -29.62 -25.76
N THR A 38 6.06 -30.67 -25.80
CA THR A 38 5.90 -31.83 -24.93
C THR A 38 6.14 -31.40 -23.48
N ILE A 39 5.08 -31.36 -22.67
CA ILE A 39 5.18 -31.12 -21.23
C ILE A 39 5.49 -32.45 -20.53
N HIS A 40 6.55 -32.48 -19.74
CA HIS A 40 6.94 -33.64 -18.94
C HIS A 40 6.43 -33.48 -17.50
N THR A 41 5.60 -34.42 -17.03
CA THR A 41 5.18 -34.50 -15.63
C THR A 41 5.89 -35.63 -14.91
N TYR A 42 6.49 -35.33 -13.77
CA TYR A 42 7.22 -36.25 -12.92
C TYR A 42 6.59 -36.30 -11.53
N SER A 43 6.54 -37.49 -10.93
CA SER A 43 6.27 -37.63 -9.50
C SER A 43 7.53 -37.26 -8.72
N LEU A 44 7.41 -36.25 -7.87
CA LEU A 44 8.48 -35.68 -7.08
C LEU A 44 8.35 -36.12 -5.62
N VAL A 45 9.41 -36.75 -5.10
CA VAL A 45 9.51 -37.13 -3.70
C VAL A 45 10.68 -36.37 -3.08
N ALA A 46 10.39 -35.56 -2.06
CA ALA A 46 11.38 -34.76 -1.37
C ALA A 46 11.57 -35.20 0.08
N ASP A 47 12.84 -35.41 0.45
CA ASP A 47 13.26 -35.64 1.82
C ASP A 47 13.66 -34.30 2.48
N GLY A 48 12.92 -33.90 3.51
CA GLY A 48 13.12 -32.69 4.30
C GLY A 48 13.81 -32.92 5.66
N THR A 49 14.47 -34.08 5.88
CA THR A 49 15.08 -34.42 7.18
C THR A 49 16.15 -33.41 7.59
N ASN A 50 16.88 -32.85 6.62
CA ASN A 50 17.91 -31.83 6.86
C ASN A 50 17.38 -30.39 6.86
N ALA A 51 16.10 -30.15 6.61
CA ALA A 51 15.51 -28.81 6.57
C ALA A 51 15.22 -28.23 7.98
N LEU A 52 15.97 -28.62 9.01
CA LEU A 52 15.78 -28.22 10.43
C LEU A 52 17.02 -27.57 11.08
N GLN A 53 18.15 -27.41 10.39
CA GLN A 53 19.44 -27.28 11.09
C GLN A 53 19.85 -25.87 11.57
N GLN A 54 19.01 -24.83 11.46
CA GLN A 54 19.30 -23.51 12.05
C GLN A 54 18.24 -23.09 13.05
N GLU A 55 18.62 -22.74 14.27
CA GLU A 55 17.71 -22.17 15.27
C GLU A 55 17.38 -20.68 15.00
N PRO A 56 16.10 -20.27 15.02
CA PRO A 56 14.92 -21.13 15.11
C PRO A 56 14.64 -21.78 13.75
N ALA A 57 14.60 -23.12 13.77
CA ALA A 57 14.34 -23.95 12.60
C ALA A 57 12.97 -23.60 12.06
N THR A 58 12.77 -23.66 10.76
CA THR A 58 11.60 -23.08 10.11
C THR A 58 10.57 -24.13 9.68
N ARG A 59 9.29 -23.92 10.01
CA ARG A 59 8.04 -24.72 9.82
C ARG A 59 6.90 -24.10 10.66
N VAL A 60 5.66 -24.65 10.61
CA VAL A 60 4.45 -24.20 11.34
C VAL A 60 4.79 -23.56 12.68
N LEU A 61 4.58 -22.25 12.76
CA LEU A 61 4.93 -21.47 13.93
C LEU A 61 3.85 -21.64 14.98
N SER A 62 4.25 -22.19 16.12
CA SER A 62 3.44 -22.21 17.34
C SER A 62 4.17 -21.44 18.42
N GLU A 63 3.42 -20.71 19.24
CA GLU A 63 3.97 -20.04 20.40
C GLU A 63 3.83 -20.96 21.62
N ASP A 64 4.92 -21.22 22.33
CA ASP A 64 4.87 -21.99 23.57
C ASP A 64 4.54 -21.13 24.80
N ALA A 65 4.47 -21.76 25.96
CA ALA A 65 4.13 -21.07 27.21
C ALA A 65 5.16 -19.99 27.63
N ASP A 66 6.39 -20.04 27.10
CA ASP A 66 7.44 -19.04 27.33
C ASP A 66 7.49 -17.98 26.22
N HIS A 67 6.47 -17.92 25.36
CA HIS A 67 6.42 -17.09 24.15
C HIS A 67 7.53 -17.39 23.14
N LYS A 68 8.16 -18.56 23.22
CA LYS A 68 9.11 -19.01 22.20
C LYS A 68 8.34 -19.54 21.01
N ILE A 69 8.76 -19.11 19.83
CA ILE A 69 8.22 -19.62 18.57
C ILE A 69 8.89 -20.97 18.32
N LYS A 70 8.08 -22.02 18.42
CA LYS A 70 8.40 -23.39 18.03
C LYS A 70 7.95 -23.64 16.61
N SER A 71 8.58 -24.61 15.97
CA SER A 71 8.45 -24.88 14.56
C SER A 71 8.59 -26.38 14.29
N GLU A 72 7.56 -26.98 13.70
CA GLU A 72 7.52 -28.39 13.32
C GLU A 72 6.74 -28.57 12.01
N TRP A 73 7.08 -29.57 11.18
CA TRP A 73 6.31 -29.85 9.97
C TRP A 73 4.87 -30.20 10.35
N GLY A 74 3.95 -29.35 9.93
CA GLY A 74 2.52 -29.60 9.96
C GLY A 74 2.15 -30.72 8.99
N ARG A 75 1.04 -31.38 9.30
CA ARG A 75 0.33 -32.18 8.30
C ARG A 75 -0.17 -31.24 7.22
N GLU A 76 -0.05 -31.64 5.95
CA GLU A 76 -0.52 -30.85 4.81
C GLU A 76 0.23 -29.52 4.63
N ASP A 77 1.43 -29.38 5.22
CA ASP A 77 2.35 -28.33 4.81
C ASP A 77 2.72 -28.50 3.34
N ASP A 78 2.52 -27.44 2.57
CA ASP A 78 2.84 -27.38 1.15
C ASP A 78 4.14 -26.62 0.93
N ILE A 79 4.88 -27.02 -0.10
CA ILE A 79 6.04 -26.30 -0.63
C ILE A 79 5.82 -26.12 -2.13
N LEU A 80 5.94 -24.88 -2.61
CA LEU A 80 5.96 -24.55 -4.03
C LEU A 80 7.26 -25.09 -4.64
N ALA A 81 7.17 -25.78 -5.76
CA ALA A 81 8.30 -26.27 -6.54
C ALA A 81 8.33 -25.66 -7.94
N TYR A 82 9.51 -25.22 -8.38
CA TYR A 82 9.72 -24.57 -9.68
C TYR A 82 11.03 -25.03 -10.32
N VAL A 83 11.02 -25.34 -11.62
CA VAL A 83 12.23 -25.74 -12.36
C VAL A 83 13.03 -24.49 -12.72
N VAL A 84 14.26 -24.41 -12.23
CA VAL A 84 15.13 -23.23 -12.36
C VAL A 84 15.76 -23.15 -13.76
N GLY A 85 15.98 -21.92 -14.24
CA GLY A 85 16.74 -21.64 -15.46
C GLY A 85 15.90 -21.53 -16.74
N ASP A 86 14.69 -20.97 -16.61
CA ASP A 86 13.69 -20.77 -17.66
C ASP A 86 13.51 -22.00 -18.56
N ASP A 87 12.68 -22.93 -18.10
CA ASP A 87 12.20 -24.02 -18.94
C ASP A 87 11.09 -23.56 -19.91
N GLY A 88 10.60 -22.33 -19.78
CA GLY A 88 9.56 -21.72 -20.62
C GLY A 88 8.16 -22.32 -20.45
N LEU A 89 7.89 -23.08 -19.38
CA LEU A 89 6.63 -23.85 -19.23
C LEU A 89 5.38 -22.96 -19.13
N GLN A 90 5.48 -21.76 -18.53
CA GLN A 90 4.38 -20.78 -18.36
C GLN A 90 3.02 -21.44 -18.03
N ALA A 91 2.99 -22.31 -17.02
CA ALA A 91 1.79 -23.00 -16.56
C ALA A 91 0.84 -22.06 -15.80
N ASP A 92 -0.43 -22.46 -15.62
CA ASP A 92 -1.42 -21.72 -14.83
C ASP A 92 -1.11 -21.71 -13.32
N ASN A 93 -0.45 -22.76 -12.82
CA ASN A 93 -0.12 -22.91 -11.41
C ASN A 93 1.29 -23.47 -11.25
N TYR A 94 1.96 -23.09 -10.17
CA TYR A 94 3.21 -23.74 -9.77
C TYR A 94 2.94 -25.21 -9.39
N SER A 95 4.02 -26.00 -9.39
CA SER A 95 3.98 -27.35 -8.83
C SER A 95 4.06 -27.30 -7.31
N TYR A 96 3.50 -28.29 -6.62
CA TYR A 96 3.51 -28.35 -5.16
C TYR A 96 3.85 -29.75 -4.67
N ILE A 97 4.59 -29.81 -3.58
CA ILE A 97 4.84 -31.03 -2.81
C ILE A 97 4.24 -30.85 -1.41
N THR A 98 3.56 -31.89 -0.92
CA THR A 98 2.77 -31.80 0.31
C THR A 98 3.28 -32.81 1.34
N ASN A 99 3.37 -32.41 2.60
CA ASN A 99 3.66 -33.32 3.69
C ASN A 99 2.44 -34.20 4.02
N LYS A 100 2.48 -35.47 3.63
CA LYS A 100 1.37 -36.43 3.82
C LYS A 100 1.40 -37.21 5.14
N LYS A 101 2.41 -37.00 6.01
CA LYS A 101 2.57 -37.80 7.24
C LYS A 101 2.43 -36.97 8.51
N LEU A 102 1.66 -37.50 9.46
CA LEU A 102 1.59 -37.03 10.85
C LEU A 102 2.86 -37.41 11.62
N GLY A 103 3.31 -36.54 12.52
CA GLY A 103 4.34 -36.85 13.53
C GLY A 103 5.79 -36.56 13.12
N GLY A 104 6.06 -35.41 12.48
CA GLY A 104 7.43 -34.89 12.31
C GLY A 104 8.28 -35.58 11.24
N LYS A 105 7.72 -36.52 10.47
CA LYS A 105 8.43 -37.14 9.34
C LYS A 105 8.42 -36.19 8.14
N SER A 106 9.60 -35.78 7.73
CA SER A 106 9.88 -34.81 6.68
C SER A 106 9.88 -35.43 5.28
N ARG A 107 8.77 -36.04 4.85
CA ARG A 107 8.62 -36.52 3.47
C ARG A 107 7.49 -35.79 2.78
N PHE A 108 7.82 -35.20 1.64
CA PHE A 108 6.89 -34.48 0.79
C PHE A 108 6.73 -35.24 -0.52
N ASP A 109 5.49 -35.41 -0.96
CA ASP A 109 5.17 -36.07 -2.22
C ASP A 109 4.30 -35.11 -3.05
N GLY A 110 4.54 -35.04 -4.36
CA GLY A 110 3.77 -34.24 -5.30
C GLY A 110 4.15 -34.54 -6.74
N ASP A 111 3.70 -33.69 -7.65
CA ASP A 111 4.07 -33.76 -9.07
C ASP A 111 4.75 -32.46 -9.49
N ILE A 112 5.71 -32.54 -10.40
CA ILE A 112 6.37 -31.39 -11.02
C ILE A 112 6.27 -31.48 -12.54
N ALA A 113 5.82 -30.39 -13.14
CA ALA A 113 5.79 -30.22 -14.58
C ALA A 113 7.06 -29.47 -15.05
N SER A 114 7.55 -29.85 -16.22
CA SER A 114 8.71 -29.23 -16.87
C SER A 114 8.56 -29.28 -18.39
N LYS A 115 8.99 -28.23 -19.08
CA LYS A 115 9.06 -28.25 -20.56
C LYS A 115 10.26 -29.04 -21.07
N LYS A 116 11.34 -29.09 -20.28
CA LYS A 116 12.57 -29.84 -20.58
C LYS A 116 12.61 -31.12 -19.76
N ALA A 117 13.19 -32.19 -20.29
CA ALA A 117 13.37 -33.42 -19.52
C ALA A 117 14.24 -33.17 -18.27
N LEU A 118 13.76 -33.61 -17.10
CA LEU A 118 14.52 -33.48 -15.85
C LEU A 118 15.66 -34.49 -15.80
N THR A 119 16.81 -34.05 -15.29
CA THR A 119 18.00 -34.86 -15.04
C THR A 119 18.54 -34.57 -13.64
N THR A 120 19.55 -35.32 -13.20
CA THR A 120 20.28 -35.02 -11.95
C THR A 120 21.06 -33.70 -12.01
N ASN A 121 21.21 -33.09 -13.19
CA ASN A 121 21.80 -31.76 -13.36
C ASN A 121 20.76 -30.63 -13.34
N SER A 122 19.47 -30.95 -13.51
CA SER A 122 18.39 -29.98 -13.37
C SER A 122 18.36 -29.40 -11.96
N GLN A 123 17.88 -28.17 -11.83
CA GLN A 123 17.72 -27.50 -10.55
C GLN A 123 16.24 -27.22 -10.31
N ILE A 124 15.81 -27.44 -9.07
CA ILE A 124 14.44 -27.18 -8.63
C ILE A 124 14.53 -26.23 -7.43
N ALA A 125 13.84 -25.10 -7.52
CA ALA A 125 13.63 -24.17 -6.43
C ALA A 125 12.42 -24.61 -5.61
N PHE A 126 12.53 -24.45 -4.30
CA PHE A 126 11.50 -24.79 -3.33
C PHE A 126 11.23 -23.56 -2.46
N LEU A 127 9.97 -23.12 -2.41
CA LEU A 127 9.52 -21.96 -1.65
C LEU A 127 8.39 -22.37 -0.69
N TYR A 128 8.63 -22.23 0.61
CA TYR A 128 7.64 -22.45 1.67
C TYR A 128 7.11 -21.10 2.18
N PRO A 129 5.85 -21.01 2.63
CA PRO A 129 4.80 -22.03 2.51
C PRO A 129 4.16 -22.01 1.13
N GLY A 130 3.93 -23.18 0.53
CA GLY A 130 3.25 -23.31 -0.77
C GLY A 130 1.82 -22.75 -0.74
N LYS A 131 1.15 -22.83 0.42
CA LYS A 131 -0.17 -22.24 0.66
C LYS A 131 -0.19 -20.73 0.37
N ALA A 132 0.92 -20.02 0.58
CA ALA A 132 1.03 -18.58 0.28
C ALA A 132 0.85 -18.24 -1.20
N ALA A 133 1.06 -19.17 -2.12
CA ALA A 133 0.81 -18.98 -3.56
C ALA A 133 -0.61 -19.38 -3.99
N GLN A 134 -1.47 -19.81 -3.05
CA GLN A 134 -2.77 -20.42 -3.34
C GLN A 134 -3.95 -19.63 -2.75
N GLY A 135 -5.05 -19.58 -3.52
CA GLY A 135 -6.34 -19.03 -3.11
C GLY A 135 -6.43 -17.50 -3.12
N ASN A 136 -7.58 -16.97 -2.68
CA ASN A 136 -7.85 -15.53 -2.71
C ASN A 136 -6.98 -14.70 -1.75
N ASN A 137 -6.44 -15.35 -0.71
CA ASN A 137 -5.56 -14.74 0.28
C ASN A 137 -4.08 -15.07 -0.01
N ARG A 138 -3.72 -15.26 -1.28
CA ARG A 138 -2.33 -15.47 -1.67
C ARG A 138 -1.49 -14.23 -1.37
N THR A 139 -0.27 -14.49 -0.92
CA THR A 139 0.76 -13.51 -0.58
C THR A 139 1.99 -13.69 -1.48
N ILE A 140 1.97 -14.68 -2.37
CA ILE A 140 2.92 -14.89 -3.47
C ILE A 140 2.16 -14.74 -4.79
N THR A 141 2.61 -13.84 -5.65
CA THR A 141 2.03 -13.62 -6.99
C THR A 141 3.12 -13.70 -8.05
N PRO A 142 2.97 -14.48 -9.13
CA PRO A 142 3.92 -14.45 -10.25
C PRO A 142 3.99 -13.05 -10.87
N VAL A 143 5.18 -12.62 -11.25
CA VAL A 143 5.36 -11.31 -11.89
C VAL A 143 6.30 -11.37 -13.09
N VAL A 144 6.08 -10.49 -14.06
CA VAL A 144 6.96 -10.27 -15.21
C VAL A 144 7.50 -8.86 -15.19
N LYS A 145 8.73 -8.68 -15.66
CA LYS A 145 9.28 -7.34 -15.85
C LYS A 145 8.42 -6.58 -16.85
N SER A 146 8.07 -5.34 -16.53
CA SER A 146 7.40 -4.42 -17.45
C SER A 146 8.44 -3.59 -18.20
N ASP A 147 8.32 -3.54 -19.53
CA ASP A 147 9.15 -2.68 -20.39
C ASP A 147 8.52 -1.29 -20.65
N ASP A 148 7.39 -1.00 -20.00
CA ASP A 148 6.64 0.24 -20.17
C ASP A 148 7.27 1.45 -19.45
N ARG A 149 8.47 1.30 -18.89
CA ARG A 149 9.18 2.29 -18.05
C ARG A 149 10.69 2.22 -18.23
N SER A 150 11.35 3.35 -17.95
CA SER A 150 12.81 3.45 -17.88
C SER A 150 13.39 2.84 -16.60
N SER A 151 12.59 2.80 -15.53
CA SER A 151 12.91 2.18 -14.23
C SER A 151 12.54 0.70 -14.23
N LEU A 152 13.21 -0.09 -13.40
CA LEU A 152 12.90 -1.50 -13.20
C LEU A 152 11.60 -1.63 -12.40
N TYR A 153 10.64 -2.37 -12.96
CA TYR A 153 9.32 -2.59 -12.37
C TYR A 153 8.72 -3.90 -12.88
N HIS A 154 7.83 -4.50 -12.09
CA HIS A 154 7.16 -5.75 -12.42
C HIS A 154 5.63 -5.66 -12.37
N GLU A 155 4.95 -6.38 -13.26
CA GLU A 155 3.50 -6.52 -13.29
C GLU A 155 3.09 -7.96 -12.97
N ALA A 156 1.93 -8.12 -12.32
CA ALA A 156 1.37 -9.42 -12.04
C ALA A 156 1.16 -10.23 -13.33
N SER A 157 1.48 -11.52 -13.27
CA SER A 157 1.28 -12.47 -14.35
C SER A 157 0.24 -13.51 -13.96
N ASP A 158 -0.61 -13.87 -14.92
CA ASP A 158 -1.55 -14.99 -14.78
C ASP A 158 -0.88 -16.35 -15.02
N LYS A 159 0.40 -16.35 -15.41
CA LYS A 159 1.21 -17.55 -15.65
C LYS A 159 2.34 -17.61 -14.63
N THR A 160 2.78 -18.83 -14.34
CA THR A 160 4.00 -19.06 -13.54
C THR A 160 5.21 -18.36 -14.17
N GLN A 161 6.00 -17.73 -13.31
CA GLN A 161 7.22 -17.01 -13.66
C GLN A 161 8.36 -17.45 -12.73
N ASP A 162 9.58 -17.15 -13.13
CA ASP A 162 10.76 -17.29 -12.26
C ASP A 162 10.82 -16.21 -11.17
N ARG A 163 10.05 -15.13 -11.31
CA ARG A 163 9.94 -14.06 -10.32
C ARG A 163 8.56 -14.02 -9.69
N VAL A 164 8.53 -13.72 -8.39
CA VAL A 164 7.30 -13.57 -7.62
C VAL A 164 7.34 -12.30 -6.77
N GLU A 165 6.21 -11.62 -6.64
CA GLU A 165 5.98 -10.65 -5.57
C GLU A 165 5.74 -11.41 -4.26
N LEU A 166 6.47 -11.04 -3.21
CA LEU A 166 6.21 -11.46 -1.84
C LEU A 166 5.51 -10.33 -1.08
N LYS A 167 4.19 -10.44 -0.91
CA LYS A 167 3.34 -9.40 -0.32
C LYS A 167 3.05 -9.69 1.15
N LEU A 168 3.66 -8.92 2.05
CA LEU A 168 3.52 -8.95 3.52
C LEU A 168 2.81 -7.71 4.09
N THR A 169 2.13 -6.92 3.26
CA THR A 169 1.62 -5.59 3.63
C THR A 169 0.40 -5.60 4.57
N GLU A 170 -0.32 -6.72 4.65
CA GLU A 170 -1.49 -6.89 5.52
C GLU A 170 -1.46 -8.24 6.24
N GLN A 171 -1.54 -8.25 7.57
CA GLN A 171 -1.43 -9.46 8.39
C GLN A 171 -2.37 -9.39 9.59
N ASP A 172 -2.63 -10.55 10.21
CA ASP A 172 -3.57 -10.63 11.33
C ASP A 172 -2.93 -10.63 12.73
N GLY A 173 -1.61 -10.52 12.80
CA GLY A 173 -0.87 -10.46 14.06
C GLY A 173 -0.59 -11.81 14.73
N THR A 174 -1.02 -12.94 14.14
CA THR A 174 -0.96 -14.27 14.77
C THR A 174 0.18 -15.14 14.23
N ALA A 175 0.86 -15.89 15.12
CA ALA A 175 1.93 -16.81 14.71
C ALA A 175 1.44 -17.88 13.71
N GLU A 176 0.21 -18.36 13.87
CA GLU A 176 -0.46 -19.30 12.95
C GLU A 176 -0.44 -18.76 11.51
N THR A 177 -0.99 -17.56 11.29
CA THR A 177 -1.05 -16.97 9.95
C THR A 177 0.33 -16.60 9.42
N ILE A 178 1.27 -16.17 10.29
CA ILE A 178 2.67 -15.99 9.87
C ILE A 178 3.23 -17.30 9.29
N GLY A 179 3.11 -18.41 10.01
CA GLY A 179 3.61 -19.70 9.55
C GLY A 179 2.96 -20.15 8.23
N GLU A 180 1.65 -19.98 8.09
CA GLU A 180 0.91 -20.44 6.92
C GLU A 180 1.07 -19.57 5.66
N ARG A 181 1.40 -18.27 5.82
CA ARG A 181 1.30 -17.28 4.72
C ARG A 181 2.51 -16.37 4.55
N PHE A 182 3.36 -16.23 5.55
CA PHE A 182 4.40 -15.19 5.56
C PHE A 182 5.79 -15.66 6.00
N ASP A 183 5.93 -16.87 6.54
CA ASP A 183 7.24 -17.46 6.91
C ASP A 183 7.99 -17.96 5.67
N PHE A 184 8.30 -17.04 4.76
CA PHE A 184 8.91 -17.36 3.49
C PHE A 184 10.30 -17.95 3.68
N GLN A 185 10.51 -19.11 3.08
CA GLN A 185 11.79 -19.80 3.09
C GLN A 185 12.09 -20.42 1.74
N TRP A 186 13.35 -20.39 1.34
CA TRP A 186 13.75 -20.82 0.03
C TRP A 186 14.97 -21.73 0.06
N THR A 187 15.02 -22.64 -0.92
CA THR A 187 16.21 -23.44 -1.23
C THR A 187 16.19 -23.89 -2.68
N LYS A 188 17.36 -24.19 -3.23
CA LYS A 188 17.53 -24.71 -4.60
C LYS A 188 18.34 -25.99 -4.57
N GLN A 189 17.78 -27.05 -5.14
CA GLN A 189 18.33 -28.39 -5.03
C GLN A 189 18.37 -29.09 -6.38
N LYS A 190 19.30 -30.04 -6.52
CA LYS A 190 19.37 -30.94 -7.66
C LYS A 190 18.72 -32.28 -7.32
N PRO A 191 18.00 -32.95 -8.25
CA PRO A 191 17.56 -34.32 -8.04
C PRO A 191 18.73 -35.23 -7.69
N LYS A 192 18.56 -36.04 -6.64
CA LYS A 192 19.47 -37.15 -6.32
C LYS A 192 19.35 -38.27 -7.34
N LYS A 193 18.13 -38.47 -7.85
CA LYS A 193 17.80 -39.58 -8.75
C LYS A 193 16.67 -39.17 -9.70
N VAL A 194 16.77 -39.58 -10.95
CA VAL A 194 15.70 -39.49 -11.95
C VAL A 194 15.58 -40.84 -12.64
N GLU A 195 14.46 -41.52 -12.43
CA GLU A 195 14.16 -42.83 -13.03
C GLU A 195 12.79 -42.80 -13.71
N GLY A 196 12.80 -42.71 -15.04
CA GLY A 196 11.58 -42.53 -15.81
C GLY A 196 10.84 -41.26 -15.38
N LYS A 197 9.60 -41.40 -14.90
CA LYS A 197 8.77 -40.29 -14.39
C LYS A 197 8.90 -40.07 -12.87
N LYS A 198 9.89 -40.67 -12.20
CA LYS A 198 10.11 -40.49 -10.75
C LYS A 198 11.37 -39.67 -10.49
N VAL A 199 11.25 -38.68 -9.62
CA VAL A 199 12.33 -37.77 -9.23
C VAL A 199 12.44 -37.78 -7.71
N ASP A 200 13.61 -38.14 -7.19
CA ASP A 200 13.91 -38.06 -5.77
C ASP A 200 14.86 -36.88 -5.51
N VAL A 201 14.51 -36.05 -4.52
CA VAL A 201 15.29 -34.87 -4.14
C VAL A 201 15.45 -34.78 -2.62
N SER A 202 16.51 -34.13 -2.16
CA SER A 202 16.65 -33.70 -0.77
C SER A 202 16.42 -32.21 -0.73
N LEU A 203 15.53 -31.74 0.15
CA LEU A 203 15.27 -30.30 0.30
C LEU A 203 16.50 -29.57 0.86
N GLY A 204 17.40 -30.26 1.55
CA GLY A 204 18.54 -29.61 2.19
C GLY A 204 18.06 -28.63 3.26
N GLU A 205 18.77 -27.51 3.42
CA GLU A 205 18.36 -26.43 4.31
C GLU A 205 17.41 -25.46 3.59
N LEU A 206 16.22 -25.25 4.14
CA LEU A 206 15.31 -24.17 3.76
C LEU A 206 15.69 -22.93 4.57
N LYS A 207 16.15 -21.88 3.90
CA LYS A 207 16.57 -20.65 4.56
C LYS A 207 15.41 -19.67 4.59
N ARG A 208 15.01 -19.22 5.79
CA ARG A 208 14.03 -18.13 5.94
C ARG A 208 14.59 -16.87 5.31
N ILE A 209 13.85 -16.31 4.36
CA ILE A 209 14.21 -15.10 3.61
C ILE A 209 13.54 -13.84 4.19
N VAL A 210 12.65 -14.00 5.16
CA VAL A 210 12.00 -12.93 5.92
C VAL A 210 12.58 -12.79 7.34
N THR A 211 12.17 -11.75 8.05
CA THR A 211 12.30 -11.63 9.51
C THR A 211 10.91 -11.65 10.17
N ILE A 212 10.85 -12.04 11.44
CA ILE A 212 9.63 -12.02 12.25
C ILE A 212 9.87 -11.15 13.50
N TRP A 213 8.91 -10.32 13.86
CA TRP A 213 8.98 -9.46 15.04
C TRP A 213 7.74 -9.62 15.91
N GLY A 214 7.93 -10.09 17.14
CA GLY A 214 6.92 -10.10 18.20
C GLY A 214 6.93 -8.76 18.94
N LEU A 215 5.78 -8.09 18.97
CA LEU A 215 5.60 -6.76 19.54
C LEU A 215 4.65 -6.78 20.73
N ARG A 216 5.05 -6.11 21.82
CA ARG A 216 4.15 -5.70 22.89
C ARG A 216 4.12 -4.18 22.98
N PHE A 217 2.98 -3.62 23.31
CA PHE A 217 2.76 -2.19 23.26
C PHE A 217 2.40 -1.68 24.65
N THR A 218 2.89 -0.50 24.97
CA THR A 218 2.61 0.16 26.25
C THR A 218 2.21 1.61 26.05
N ASP A 219 1.42 2.15 26.97
CA ASP A 219 1.11 3.58 27.01
C ASP A 219 2.33 4.44 27.42
N GLU A 220 2.13 5.76 27.52
CA GLU A 220 3.15 6.73 27.96
C GLU A 220 3.76 6.41 29.34
N ASN A 221 3.03 5.65 30.17
CA ASN A 221 3.42 5.24 31.52
C ASN A 221 3.95 3.80 31.58
N ASN A 222 4.28 3.21 30.42
CA ASN A 222 4.73 1.82 30.27
C ASN A 222 3.71 0.75 30.73
N ARG A 223 2.42 1.07 30.80
CA ARG A 223 1.38 0.08 31.09
C ARG A 223 1.01 -0.66 29.81
N PRO A 224 0.89 -2.00 29.82
CA PRO A 224 0.51 -2.76 28.64
C PRO A 224 -0.82 -2.28 28.05
N LEU A 225 -0.86 -2.11 26.73
CA LEU A 225 -2.07 -1.72 26.02
C LEU A 225 -3.01 -2.92 25.85
N GLU A 226 -4.31 -2.64 25.93
CA GLU A 226 -5.41 -3.58 25.68
C GLU A 226 -6.34 -2.99 24.62
N ASN A 227 -7.17 -3.83 24.01
CA ASN A 227 -8.20 -3.40 23.04
C ASN A 227 -7.64 -2.60 21.86
N ILE A 228 -6.48 -3.02 21.35
CA ILE A 228 -5.84 -2.41 20.18
C ILE A 228 -6.60 -2.84 18.93
N ASP A 229 -7.12 -1.88 18.19
CA ASP A 229 -7.95 -2.07 17.00
C ASP A 229 -7.12 -2.42 15.76
N SER A 230 -5.93 -1.83 15.63
CA SER A 230 -4.99 -2.11 14.54
C SER A 230 -3.61 -1.54 14.85
N ILE A 231 -2.58 -2.07 14.18
CA ILE A 231 -1.20 -1.59 14.27
C ILE A 231 -0.70 -1.28 12.86
N TYR A 232 0.07 -0.21 12.72
CA TYR A 232 0.74 0.18 11.49
C TYR A 232 2.23 0.26 11.75
N ILE A 233 3.03 -0.34 10.88
CA ILE A 233 4.48 -0.28 10.91
C ILE A 233 4.93 0.34 9.59
N SER A 234 5.33 1.60 9.65
CA SER A 234 5.68 2.39 8.47
C SER A 234 7.19 2.50 8.31
N ASN A 235 7.63 2.68 7.07
CA ASN A 235 9.04 2.71 6.64
C ASN A 235 9.77 1.38 6.84
N VAL A 236 9.03 0.26 6.80
CA VAL A 236 9.56 -1.11 6.77
C VAL A 236 9.04 -1.78 5.50
N LYS A 237 9.89 -2.54 4.81
CA LYS A 237 9.56 -3.16 3.52
C LYS A 237 8.58 -4.32 3.73
N GLY A 238 7.33 -4.09 3.34
CA GLY A 238 6.23 -5.05 3.40
C GLY A 238 5.94 -5.74 2.05
N SER A 239 6.58 -5.36 0.95
CA SER A 239 6.53 -6.10 -0.33
C SER A 239 7.83 -5.93 -1.10
N ASP A 240 8.21 -6.96 -1.86
CA ASP A 240 9.32 -6.92 -2.81
C ASP A 240 9.22 -8.06 -3.84
N ILE A 241 10.05 -8.02 -4.88
CA ILE A 241 10.20 -9.07 -5.89
C ILE A 241 11.33 -10.01 -5.51
N PHE A 242 11.03 -11.31 -5.54
CA PHE A 242 11.95 -12.39 -5.25
C PHE A 242 12.17 -13.27 -6.48
N ASP A 243 13.43 -13.58 -6.79
CA ASP A 243 13.83 -14.41 -7.92
C ASP A 243 14.02 -15.86 -7.47
N LEU A 244 13.18 -16.77 -7.98
CA LEU A 244 13.22 -18.20 -7.69
C LEU A 244 14.47 -18.88 -8.25
N ASN A 245 15.12 -18.30 -9.27
CA ASN A 245 16.35 -18.85 -9.84
C ASN A 245 17.54 -18.61 -8.91
N SER A 246 17.71 -17.39 -8.39
CA SER A 246 18.84 -17.01 -7.53
C SER A 246 18.58 -17.28 -6.05
N GLY A 247 17.34 -17.10 -5.60
CA GLY A 247 16.97 -17.09 -4.18
C GLY A 247 17.20 -15.74 -3.52
N GLU A 248 17.22 -14.65 -4.29
CA GLU A 248 17.52 -13.29 -3.84
C GLU A 248 16.39 -12.34 -4.19
N TYR A 249 16.28 -11.25 -3.41
CA TYR A 249 15.44 -10.12 -3.78
C TYR A 249 16.04 -9.37 -4.96
N ILE A 250 15.20 -8.82 -5.82
CA ILE A 250 15.65 -7.97 -6.91
C ILE A 250 16.11 -6.63 -6.33
N ASP A 251 17.28 -6.13 -6.78
CA ASP A 251 17.77 -4.81 -6.41
C ASP A 251 17.31 -3.73 -7.42
N LYS A 252 17.34 -2.45 -6.98
CA LYS A 252 17.06 -1.27 -7.81
C LYS A 252 15.66 -1.27 -8.44
N ASN A 253 14.70 -1.76 -7.68
CA ASN A 253 13.30 -1.89 -8.03
C ASN A 253 12.41 -1.14 -7.02
N GLU A 254 12.81 0.06 -6.60
CA GLU A 254 12.13 0.84 -5.56
C GLU A 254 10.65 1.12 -5.86
N GLU A 255 10.23 0.99 -7.12
CA GLU A 255 8.82 1.09 -7.55
C GLU A 255 7.97 -0.15 -7.22
N ASP A 256 8.59 -1.32 -7.04
CA ASP A 256 7.93 -2.57 -6.63
C ASP A 256 7.81 -2.66 -5.09
N GLU A 257 8.60 -1.87 -4.35
CA GLU A 257 8.64 -1.90 -2.90
C GLU A 257 7.45 -1.17 -2.26
N VAL A 258 6.81 -1.82 -1.27
CA VAL A 258 5.82 -1.16 -0.39
C VAL A 258 6.39 -1.01 1.01
N MET A 259 6.56 0.22 1.48
CA MET A 259 7.22 0.55 2.76
C MET A 259 6.24 0.72 3.93
N ASN A 260 5.23 -0.14 4.03
CA ASN A 260 4.26 -0.11 5.12
C ASN A 260 3.61 -1.48 5.34
N ILE A 261 3.33 -1.81 6.60
CA ILE A 261 2.61 -3.01 7.01
C ILE A 261 1.46 -2.64 7.94
N ILE A 262 0.31 -3.27 7.73
CA ILE A 262 -0.89 -3.08 8.53
C ILE A 262 -1.24 -4.40 9.21
N LEU A 263 -1.36 -4.38 10.53
CA LEU A 263 -1.87 -5.50 11.32
C LEU A 263 -3.31 -5.22 11.73
N LYS A 264 -4.23 -6.09 11.32
CA LYS A 264 -5.64 -6.03 11.70
C LYS A 264 -6.04 -7.34 12.37
N PRO A 265 -6.58 -7.31 13.59
CA PRO A 265 -6.99 -8.54 14.27
C PRO A 265 -8.12 -9.21 13.47
N LYS A 266 -8.27 -10.53 13.62
CA LYS A 266 -9.40 -11.28 13.03
C LYS A 266 -10.72 -10.61 13.41
N THR A 267 -11.69 -10.56 12.50
CA THR A 267 -12.98 -9.88 12.71
C THR A 267 -13.60 -10.24 14.07
N GLY A 268 -14.01 -9.22 14.83
CA GLY A 268 -14.59 -9.40 16.16
C GLY A 268 -13.57 -9.58 17.30
N THR A 269 -12.27 -9.51 17.01
CA THR A 269 -11.20 -9.58 18.03
C THR A 269 -10.39 -8.29 18.07
N LYS A 270 -9.56 -8.12 19.12
CA LYS A 270 -8.64 -7.00 19.30
C LYS A 270 -7.29 -7.51 19.77
N PHE A 271 -6.21 -6.79 19.46
CA PHE A 271 -4.91 -7.12 20.06
C PHE A 271 -4.84 -6.66 21.51
N SER A 272 -3.98 -7.31 22.28
CA SER A 272 -3.68 -6.95 23.65
C SER A 272 -2.26 -7.38 23.98
N SER A 273 -1.54 -6.53 24.70
CA SER A 273 -0.23 -6.84 25.28
C SER A 273 -0.31 -7.21 26.76
N LYS A 274 -1.53 -7.26 27.31
CA LYS A 274 -1.80 -7.80 28.66
C LYS A 274 -1.27 -9.22 28.76
N ASP A 275 -0.83 -9.57 29.97
CA ASP A 275 -0.29 -10.91 30.30
C ASP A 275 0.90 -11.31 29.42
N GLY A 276 1.62 -10.34 28.87
CA GLY A 276 2.83 -10.58 28.09
C GLY A 276 2.59 -11.08 26.65
N LYS A 277 1.36 -10.98 26.14
CA LYS A 277 0.99 -11.44 24.79
C LYS A 277 1.65 -10.61 23.68
N TYR A 278 2.33 -11.28 22.76
CA TYR A 278 2.90 -10.65 21.57
C TYR A 278 1.90 -10.56 20.42
N THR A 279 2.03 -9.51 19.63
CA THR A 279 1.48 -9.42 18.26
C THR A 279 2.63 -9.63 17.28
N TYR A 280 2.50 -10.59 16.37
CA TYR A 280 3.58 -10.98 15.45
C TYR A 280 3.41 -10.34 14.06
N VAL A 281 4.53 -9.97 13.45
CA VAL A 281 4.58 -9.49 12.06
C VAL A 281 5.78 -10.11 11.35
N ALA A 282 5.63 -10.47 10.08
CA ALA A 282 6.74 -10.85 9.20
C ALA A 282 6.99 -9.79 8.14
N PHE A 283 8.24 -9.58 7.75
CA PHE A 283 8.59 -8.59 6.73
C PHE A 283 9.93 -8.89 6.07
N ILE A 284 10.24 -8.19 4.98
CA ILE A 284 11.52 -8.32 4.30
C ILE A 284 12.62 -7.80 5.24
N PRO A 285 13.75 -8.48 5.43
CA PRO A 285 14.83 -8.02 6.30
C PRO A 285 15.55 -6.81 5.72
N GLY A 286 16.23 -6.05 6.57
CA GLY A 286 17.01 -4.88 6.15
C GLY A 286 17.26 -3.87 7.26
N THR A 287 17.95 -2.80 6.90
CA THR A 287 18.11 -1.61 7.74
C THR A 287 17.10 -0.55 7.32
N TYR A 288 16.26 -0.14 8.25
CA TYR A 288 15.21 0.85 8.04
C TYR A 288 15.51 2.12 8.81
N THR A 289 15.14 3.26 8.25
CA THR A 289 15.28 4.58 8.88
C THR A 289 13.91 5.21 9.09
N ASP A 290 13.81 6.04 10.12
CA ASP A 290 12.58 6.76 10.49
C ASP A 290 11.36 5.81 10.61
N VAL A 291 11.56 4.63 11.23
CA VAL A 291 10.49 3.64 11.43
C VAL A 291 9.47 4.18 12.42
N VAL A 292 8.19 4.06 12.08
CA VAL A 292 7.09 4.51 12.94
C VAL A 292 6.14 3.35 13.20
N VAL A 293 5.95 3.04 14.48
CA VAL A 293 4.99 2.05 14.95
C VAL A 293 3.81 2.80 15.54
N THR A 294 2.61 2.61 14.99
CA THR A 294 1.37 3.25 15.43
C THR A 294 0.37 2.20 15.88
N ALA A 295 -0.28 2.40 17.03
CA ALA A 295 -1.35 1.57 17.54
C ALA A 295 -2.63 2.39 17.69
N TYR A 296 -3.72 1.92 17.09
CA TYR A 296 -5.05 2.48 17.26
C TYR A 296 -5.73 1.80 18.44
N VAL A 297 -6.10 2.57 19.45
CA VAL A 297 -6.68 2.04 20.70
C VAL A 297 -7.86 2.89 21.12
N GLY A 298 -9.08 2.40 20.90
CA GLY A 298 -10.29 3.03 21.43
C GLY A 298 -10.45 4.50 21.01
N GLY A 299 -10.10 4.82 19.76
CA GLY A 299 -10.15 6.19 19.21
C GLY A 299 -8.95 7.09 19.55
N LYS A 300 -7.92 6.55 20.20
CA LYS A 300 -6.59 7.17 20.31
C LYS A 300 -5.65 6.62 19.26
N VAL A 301 -4.64 7.43 18.91
CA VAL A 301 -3.60 7.06 17.94
C VAL A 301 -2.27 7.17 18.66
N LEU A 302 -1.82 6.06 19.24
CA LEU A 302 -0.57 6.01 19.97
C LEU A 302 0.57 5.70 19.02
N GLN A 303 1.72 6.35 19.15
CA GLN A 303 2.85 6.13 18.26
C GLN A 303 4.19 6.03 18.98
N ARG A 304 5.15 5.40 18.30
CA ARG A 304 6.58 5.39 18.65
C ARG A 304 7.41 5.48 17.38
N SER A 305 8.46 6.29 17.40
CA SER A 305 9.40 6.42 16.28
C SER A 305 10.80 5.95 16.64
N TYR A 306 11.49 5.40 15.65
CA TYR A 306 12.86 4.92 15.75
C TYR A 306 13.68 5.48 14.58
N ASN A 307 14.81 6.11 14.88
CA ASN A 307 15.65 6.70 13.83
C ASN A 307 16.21 5.64 12.89
N SER A 308 16.58 4.49 13.43
CA SER A 308 16.98 3.33 12.64
C SER A 308 16.72 2.03 13.39
N LEU A 309 16.33 0.99 12.65
CA LEU A 309 16.23 -0.39 13.12
C LEU A 309 16.88 -1.31 12.10
N ASN A 310 17.61 -2.32 12.58
CA ASN A 310 18.21 -3.35 11.73
C ASN A 310 17.58 -4.71 12.03
N PHE A 311 17.17 -5.41 10.97
CA PHE A 311 16.60 -6.74 11.06
C PHE A 311 17.30 -7.69 10.11
N ASP A 312 18.02 -8.66 10.67
CA ASP A 312 18.71 -9.68 9.89
C ASP A 312 17.75 -10.75 9.34
N THR A 313 18.08 -11.25 8.15
CA THR A 313 17.41 -12.36 7.49
C THR A 313 17.30 -13.58 8.39
N GLY A 314 16.12 -14.19 8.46
CA GLY A 314 15.86 -15.43 9.17
C GLY A 314 15.66 -15.29 10.68
N LYS A 315 15.92 -14.11 11.26
CA LYS A 315 15.83 -13.87 12.71
C LYS A 315 14.40 -13.58 13.17
N ILE A 316 14.15 -13.96 14.43
CA ILE A 316 12.93 -13.64 15.17
C ILE A 316 13.28 -12.69 16.31
N TYR A 317 12.74 -11.48 16.27
CA TYR A 317 12.91 -10.46 17.29
C TYR A 317 11.70 -10.41 18.22
N ARG A 318 11.91 -9.97 19.46
CA ARG A 318 10.83 -9.63 20.39
C ARG A 318 11.13 -8.30 21.05
N SER A 319 10.12 -7.45 21.17
CA SER A 319 10.32 -6.11 21.73
C SER A 319 9.09 -5.58 22.45
N ASP A 320 9.37 -4.84 23.50
CA ASP A 320 8.40 -3.97 24.17
C ASP A 320 8.52 -2.57 23.57
N ILE A 321 7.45 -2.13 22.90
CA ILE A 321 7.29 -0.77 22.41
C ILE A 321 6.86 0.10 23.59
N LEU A 322 7.89 0.63 24.25
CA LEU A 322 7.76 1.43 25.46
C LEU A 322 7.34 2.87 25.15
N LYS A 323 6.55 3.46 26.05
CA LYS A 323 6.16 4.88 26.03
C LYS A 323 5.58 5.31 24.69
N MET A 324 4.49 4.67 24.26
CA MET A 324 3.77 5.15 23.08
C MET A 324 2.98 6.41 23.43
N GLU A 325 3.13 7.44 22.60
CA GLU A 325 2.58 8.77 22.84
C GLU A 325 1.30 8.97 22.05
N ASP A 326 0.28 9.58 22.65
CA ASP A 326 -0.93 9.96 21.93
C ASP A 326 -0.62 11.08 20.94
N THR A 327 -1.02 10.87 19.70
CA THR A 327 -0.66 11.75 18.61
C THR A 327 -1.61 12.93 18.58
N LYS A 328 -1.08 14.12 18.85
CA LYS A 328 -1.78 15.38 18.63
C LYS A 328 -1.50 15.90 17.22
N GLN A 329 -2.52 16.49 16.61
CA GLN A 329 -2.32 17.22 15.36
C GLN A 329 -1.39 18.41 15.62
N LYS A 330 -0.36 18.54 14.79
CA LYS A 330 0.54 19.70 14.85
C LYS A 330 0.01 20.84 13.98
N ALA A 331 0.44 22.06 14.29
CA ALA A 331 0.20 23.24 13.45
C ALA A 331 0.82 23.08 12.05
N PHE A 332 1.94 22.35 11.96
CA PHE A 332 2.69 22.13 10.73
C PHE A 332 3.45 20.79 10.72
N VAL A 333 3.94 20.42 9.54
CA VAL A 333 4.95 19.38 9.30
C VAL A 333 6.14 20.00 8.56
N ASP A 334 7.35 19.63 8.97
CA ASP A 334 8.57 20.07 8.30
C ASP A 334 8.88 19.17 7.09
N VAL A 335 8.91 19.76 5.90
CA VAL A 335 9.39 19.09 4.68
C VAL A 335 10.24 20.08 3.89
N GLN A 336 11.50 19.69 3.64
CA GLN A 336 12.51 20.54 2.97
C GLN A 336 12.70 21.93 3.61
N ASP A 337 12.78 21.93 4.94
CA ASP A 337 12.94 23.13 5.79
C ASP A 337 11.82 24.17 5.61
N VAL A 338 10.62 23.71 5.23
CA VAL A 338 9.40 24.51 5.14
C VAL A 338 8.35 23.94 6.08
N GLN A 339 7.73 24.81 6.88
CA GLN A 339 6.70 24.48 7.86
C GLN A 339 5.32 24.46 7.20
N TRP A 340 4.97 23.35 6.56
CA TRP A 340 3.70 23.20 5.85
C TRP A 340 2.54 22.94 6.80
N ALA A 341 1.42 23.63 6.60
CA ALA A 341 0.22 23.42 7.40
C ALA A 341 -0.30 21.97 7.28
N THR A 342 -0.87 21.44 8.36
CA THR A 342 -1.42 20.08 8.41
C THR A 342 -2.80 19.93 7.74
N GLY A 343 -3.17 20.87 6.88
CA GLY A 343 -4.37 20.86 6.06
C GLY A 343 -4.28 21.87 4.92
N ASN A 344 -5.13 21.70 3.90
CA ASN A 344 -5.34 22.75 2.89
C ASN A 344 -6.09 23.93 3.52
N PHE A 345 -5.94 25.13 2.94
CA PHE A 345 -6.86 26.21 3.27
C PHE A 345 -8.26 25.86 2.74
N ILE A 346 -9.30 26.09 3.55
CA ILE A 346 -10.68 25.78 3.19
C ILE A 346 -11.64 26.86 3.68
N HIS A 347 -12.82 26.86 3.05
CA HIS A 347 -14.04 27.37 3.65
C HIS A 347 -15.04 26.24 3.82
N TYR A 348 -15.71 26.21 4.96
CA TYR A 348 -16.64 25.15 5.31
C TYR A 348 -17.81 25.71 6.13
N GLU A 349 -19.03 25.32 5.78
CA GLU A 349 -20.25 25.71 6.49
C GLU A 349 -21.02 24.44 6.88
N GLU A 350 -21.32 24.28 8.17
CA GLU A 350 -22.13 23.17 8.66
C GLU A 350 -23.00 23.64 9.83
N ASN A 351 -24.29 23.27 9.80
CA ASN A 351 -25.28 23.65 10.82
C ASN A 351 -25.35 25.17 11.09
N GLY A 352 -25.19 25.98 10.04
CA GLY A 352 -25.22 27.44 10.12
C GLY A 352 -23.99 28.08 10.78
N GLN A 353 -22.94 27.28 11.06
CA GLN A 353 -21.63 27.78 11.48
C GLN A 353 -20.73 27.88 10.25
N GLU A 354 -19.92 28.93 10.19
CA GLU A 354 -19.00 29.19 9.08
C GLU A 354 -17.55 29.11 9.57
N TYR A 355 -16.69 28.47 8.78
CA TYR A 355 -15.27 28.33 9.04
C TYR A 355 -14.42 28.76 7.85
N TRP A 356 -13.41 29.57 8.13
CA TRP A 356 -12.32 29.90 7.22
C TRP A 356 -10.99 29.58 7.91
N GLY A 357 -10.16 28.74 7.31
CA GLY A 357 -8.87 28.38 7.89
C GLY A 357 -8.26 27.10 7.35
N ILE A 358 -7.36 26.51 8.13
CA ILE A 358 -6.67 25.26 7.80
C ILE A 358 -7.62 24.09 8.06
N ALA A 359 -7.72 23.17 7.12
CA ALA A 359 -8.49 21.95 7.29
C ALA A 359 -7.97 21.11 8.47
N PRO A 360 -8.85 20.35 9.16
CA PRO A 360 -8.47 19.55 10.33
C PRO A 360 -7.59 18.33 9.99
N ALA A 361 -7.36 18.03 8.71
CA ALA A 361 -6.47 16.95 8.30
C ALA A 361 -5.86 17.20 6.92
N GLN A 362 -4.70 16.57 6.68
CA GLN A 362 -3.96 16.76 5.43
C GLN A 362 -4.67 16.18 4.21
N TRP A 363 -5.51 15.16 4.41
CA TRP A 363 -6.26 14.48 3.35
C TRP A 363 -7.55 15.19 2.95
N TRP A 364 -7.86 16.34 3.56
CA TRP A 364 -9.11 17.03 3.33
C TRP A 364 -9.26 17.53 1.89
N ILE A 365 -10.43 17.21 1.31
CA ILE A 365 -10.92 17.74 0.03
C ILE A 365 -12.42 18.01 0.16
N SER A 366 -12.93 18.95 -0.62
CA SER A 366 -14.36 19.20 -0.70
C SER A 366 -15.08 17.91 -1.12
N LYS A 367 -16.21 17.63 -0.46
CA LYS A 367 -17.00 16.40 -0.66
C LYS A 367 -16.15 15.15 -0.42
N ARG A 368 -15.40 15.13 0.70
CA ARG A 368 -14.56 13.99 1.12
C ARG A 368 -15.34 12.70 1.34
N ALA A 369 -16.66 12.79 1.56
CA ALA A 369 -17.56 11.65 1.64
C ALA A 369 -18.92 12.03 1.05
N ILE A 370 -19.29 11.38 -0.06
CA ILE A 370 -20.55 11.54 -0.77
C ILE A 370 -21.06 10.19 -1.27
N TYR A 371 -22.38 10.06 -1.37
CA TYR A 371 -22.98 8.92 -2.04
C TYR A 371 -23.00 9.16 -3.55
N ILE A 372 -22.68 8.12 -4.32
CA ILE A 372 -22.76 8.16 -5.78
C ILE A 372 -23.64 7.04 -6.32
N ASN A 373 -24.30 7.29 -7.45
CA ASN A 373 -25.03 6.27 -8.21
C ASN A 373 -24.11 5.47 -9.16
N SER A 374 -24.68 4.55 -9.94
CA SER A 374 -23.95 3.73 -10.92
C SER A 374 -23.24 4.55 -12.00
N SER A 375 -23.77 5.72 -12.34
CA SER A 375 -23.15 6.70 -13.25
C SER A 375 -22.10 7.59 -12.57
N ARG A 376 -21.75 7.31 -11.30
CA ARG A 376 -20.82 8.06 -10.45
C ARG A 376 -21.22 9.51 -10.22
N LYS A 377 -22.51 9.84 -10.34
CA LYS A 377 -23.05 11.15 -9.99
C LYS A 377 -23.45 11.17 -8.52
N GLU A 378 -23.21 12.29 -7.86
CA GLU A 378 -23.59 12.50 -6.47
C GLU A 378 -25.10 12.38 -6.28
N VAL A 379 -25.50 11.71 -5.21
CA VAL A 379 -26.90 11.50 -4.80
C VAL A 379 -27.02 11.68 -3.29
N ALA A 380 -28.22 12.00 -2.80
CA ALA A 380 -28.45 12.21 -1.38
C ALA A 380 -28.24 10.93 -0.54
N THR A 381 -28.64 9.79 -1.09
CA THR A 381 -28.51 8.46 -0.47
C THR A 381 -28.14 7.45 -1.54
N GLY A 382 -27.21 6.53 -1.24
CA GLY A 382 -26.84 5.46 -2.16
C GLY A 382 -26.05 4.36 -1.47
N ASP A 383 -25.73 3.30 -2.21
CA ASP A 383 -25.07 2.11 -1.64
C ASP A 383 -23.54 2.27 -1.58
N LYS A 384 -22.98 3.28 -2.26
CA LYS A 384 -21.55 3.50 -2.38
C LYS A 384 -21.15 4.88 -1.88
N LEU A 385 -20.48 4.90 -0.73
CA LEU A 385 -19.87 6.09 -0.14
C LEU A 385 -18.42 6.22 -0.61
N VAL A 386 -18.06 7.34 -1.23
CA VAL A 386 -16.71 7.62 -1.75
C VAL A 386 -16.34 9.08 -1.52
N SER A 387 -15.06 9.42 -1.73
CA SER A 387 -14.66 10.82 -1.89
C SER A 387 -15.00 11.34 -3.28
N SER A 388 -15.05 12.67 -3.44
CA SER A 388 -15.28 13.32 -4.74
C SER A 388 -14.25 12.98 -5.83
N GLN A 389 -13.12 12.38 -5.48
CA GLN A 389 -12.16 11.79 -6.45
C GLN A 389 -12.72 10.62 -7.26
N PHE A 390 -13.87 10.06 -6.87
CA PHE A 390 -14.52 8.97 -7.59
C PHE A 390 -15.86 9.37 -8.21
N ALA A 391 -16.24 10.64 -8.09
CA ALA A 391 -17.42 11.20 -8.72
C ALA A 391 -17.10 11.73 -10.12
N SER A 392 -18.07 11.61 -11.01
CA SER A 392 -18.01 12.17 -12.37
C SER A 392 -18.50 13.62 -12.34
N GLY A 393 -17.60 14.57 -12.61
CA GLY A 393 -17.90 16.02 -12.60
C GLY A 393 -18.44 16.51 -11.26
N PRO A 394 -17.70 16.33 -10.14
CA PRO A 394 -18.13 16.87 -8.85
C PRO A 394 -18.16 18.40 -8.91
N VAL A 395 -19.16 19.00 -8.26
CA VAL A 395 -19.37 20.46 -8.25
C VAL A 395 -18.99 21.03 -6.90
N GLN A 396 -18.24 22.13 -6.86
CA GLN A 396 -17.91 22.83 -5.63
C GLN A 396 -19.09 23.70 -5.18
N THR A 397 -19.48 23.61 -3.91
CA THR A 397 -20.55 24.43 -3.33
C THR A 397 -19.96 25.45 -2.37
N LYS A 398 -20.71 26.53 -2.08
CA LYS A 398 -20.19 27.60 -1.23
C LYS A 398 -20.00 27.14 0.21
N GLU A 399 -20.63 26.04 0.63
CA GLU A 399 -20.55 25.47 1.97
C GLU A 399 -19.34 24.52 2.14
N ASP A 400 -18.67 24.12 1.07
CA ASP A 400 -17.52 23.21 1.14
C ASP A 400 -16.52 23.49 0.01
N VAL A 401 -15.52 24.30 0.33
CA VAL A 401 -14.60 24.93 -0.64
C VAL A 401 -13.16 24.59 -0.30
N ASP A 402 -12.48 23.97 -1.26
CA ASP A 402 -11.04 23.64 -1.19
C ASP A 402 -10.22 24.21 -2.35
N LEU A 403 -10.85 24.84 -3.33
CA LEU A 403 -10.20 25.48 -4.48
C LEU A 403 -10.45 27.00 -4.49
N PHE A 404 -9.38 27.78 -4.60
CA PHE A 404 -9.40 29.24 -4.56
C PHE A 404 -8.67 29.85 -5.76
N ARG A 405 -9.15 31.01 -6.22
CA ARG A 405 -8.53 31.75 -7.32
C ARG A 405 -7.45 32.69 -6.79
N TYR A 406 -6.47 32.97 -7.61
CA TYR A 406 -5.33 33.78 -7.23
C TYR A 406 -5.75 35.16 -6.74
N GLY A 407 -5.50 35.43 -5.47
CA GLY A 407 -5.69 36.73 -4.85
C GLY A 407 -7.14 37.18 -4.63
N SER A 408 -8.16 36.37 -4.92
CA SER A 408 -9.58 36.76 -4.77
C SER A 408 -10.07 36.53 -3.33
N ILE A 409 -10.42 37.59 -2.61
CA ILE A 409 -10.96 37.50 -1.23
C ILE A 409 -12.48 37.75 -1.25
N ALA A 410 -12.90 38.93 -1.70
CA ALA A 410 -14.31 39.36 -1.60
C ALA A 410 -15.29 38.48 -2.42
N LYS A 411 -14.77 37.78 -3.44
CA LYS A 411 -15.58 36.92 -4.31
C LYS A 411 -15.21 35.45 -4.21
N ALA A 412 -14.46 35.03 -3.19
CA ALA A 412 -13.97 33.65 -3.05
C ALA A 412 -15.07 32.58 -3.15
N LEU A 413 -16.29 32.89 -2.68
CA LEU A 413 -17.47 32.00 -2.72
C LEU A 413 -18.37 32.20 -3.95
N LYS A 414 -17.96 33.01 -4.93
CA LYS A 414 -18.70 33.24 -6.19
C LYS A 414 -18.02 32.53 -7.35
N PHE A 415 -18.59 31.42 -7.79
CA PHE A 415 -17.94 30.49 -8.71
C PHE A 415 -18.31 30.72 -10.18
N ILE A 416 -19.54 31.16 -10.43
CA ILE A 416 -20.09 31.43 -11.77
C ILE A 416 -20.29 32.93 -12.00
N GLY A 417 -20.52 33.30 -13.27
CA GLY A 417 -20.81 34.69 -13.68
C GLY A 417 -19.60 35.47 -14.19
N ILE A 418 -19.84 36.40 -15.12
CA ILE A 418 -18.79 37.25 -15.72
C ILE A 418 -18.32 38.27 -14.68
N GLY A 419 -17.02 38.27 -14.37
CA GLY A 419 -16.42 39.15 -13.36
C GLY A 419 -16.58 38.69 -11.92
N ASP A 420 -17.59 37.86 -11.61
CA ASP A 420 -17.76 37.24 -10.29
C ASP A 420 -17.05 35.88 -10.23
N GLY A 421 -17.37 34.97 -11.15
CA GLY A 421 -16.80 33.64 -11.28
C GLY A 421 -15.38 33.57 -11.85
N GLY A 422 -14.86 34.69 -12.37
CA GLY A 422 -13.48 34.79 -12.89
C GLY A 422 -12.60 35.80 -12.16
N ASP A 423 -12.99 36.24 -10.97
CA ASP A 423 -12.26 37.25 -10.21
C ASP A 423 -10.89 36.76 -9.76
N SER A 424 -9.87 37.59 -9.94
CA SER A 424 -8.49 37.33 -9.51
C SER A 424 -7.71 38.63 -9.41
N TRP A 425 -6.65 38.63 -8.60
CA TRP A 425 -5.83 39.83 -8.43
C TRP A 425 -4.84 40.00 -9.59
N SER A 426 -4.85 41.17 -10.24
CA SER A 426 -3.94 41.48 -11.34
C SER A 426 -2.48 41.63 -10.90
N GLN A 427 -2.23 41.83 -9.60
CA GLN A 427 -0.89 42.03 -9.03
C GLN A 427 0.08 40.93 -9.46
N THR A 428 1.27 41.34 -9.91
CA THR A 428 2.39 40.46 -10.25
C THR A 428 3.42 40.42 -9.13
N GLY A 429 4.27 39.40 -9.14
CA GLY A 429 5.21 39.11 -8.07
C GLY A 429 4.57 38.26 -6.98
N ASP A 430 5.25 38.20 -5.84
CA ASP A 430 4.78 37.50 -4.65
C ASP A 430 3.73 38.34 -3.92
N ILE A 431 2.53 37.78 -3.68
CA ILE A 431 1.44 38.40 -2.90
C ILE A 431 1.37 37.89 -1.46
N SER A 432 2.28 37.02 -1.04
CA SER A 432 2.38 36.48 0.32
C SER A 432 2.24 37.59 1.36
N GLN A 433 1.30 37.41 2.30
CA GLN A 433 0.99 38.36 3.37
C GLN A 433 0.48 39.76 2.92
N GLN A 434 0.18 39.95 1.64
CA GLN A 434 -0.34 41.22 1.11
C GLN A 434 -1.85 41.23 1.04
N ILE A 435 -2.46 42.39 1.31
CA ILE A 435 -3.90 42.65 1.18
C ILE A 435 -4.06 44.00 0.48
N SER A 436 -4.95 44.08 -0.50
CA SER A 436 -5.27 45.33 -1.19
C SER A 436 -5.87 46.35 -0.22
N SER A 437 -5.72 47.64 -0.51
CA SER A 437 -6.23 48.71 0.35
C SER A 437 -7.74 48.65 0.59
N ASP A 438 -8.51 48.09 -0.37
CA ASP A 438 -9.95 47.87 -0.26
C ASP A 438 -10.33 46.50 0.32
N GLY A 439 -9.34 45.67 0.69
CA GLY A 439 -9.51 44.34 1.26
C GLY A 439 -10.11 43.30 0.33
N LYS A 440 -10.36 43.62 -0.94
CA LYS A 440 -11.02 42.71 -1.89
C LYS A 440 -10.08 41.67 -2.47
N TYR A 441 -8.79 41.96 -2.47
CA TYR A 441 -7.75 41.10 -3.03
C TYR A 441 -6.60 40.91 -2.05
N GLY A 442 -5.85 39.82 -2.18
CA GLY A 442 -4.74 39.53 -1.29
C GLY A 442 -4.44 38.05 -1.13
N ASP A 443 -3.43 37.75 -0.32
CA ASP A 443 -3.25 36.44 0.27
C ASP A 443 -4.46 36.10 1.15
N ILE A 444 -5.36 35.26 0.62
CA ILE A 444 -6.59 34.86 1.31
C ILE A 444 -6.29 34.10 2.59
N VAL A 445 -5.20 33.33 2.63
CA VAL A 445 -4.81 32.57 3.82
C VAL A 445 -4.40 33.53 4.93
N TRP A 446 -3.53 34.50 4.60
CA TRP A 446 -3.10 35.53 5.54
C TRP A 446 -4.29 36.37 6.02
N TYR A 447 -5.19 36.77 5.12
CA TYR A 447 -6.39 37.54 5.47
C TYR A 447 -7.20 36.90 6.60
N TYR A 448 -7.42 35.58 6.54
CA TYR A 448 -8.22 34.85 7.52
C TYR A 448 -7.44 34.30 8.72
N THR A 449 -6.10 34.38 8.73
CA THR A 449 -5.27 33.80 9.81
C THR A 449 -4.36 34.79 10.52
N ARG A 450 -4.10 35.98 9.97
CA ARG A 450 -3.18 36.99 10.56
C ARG A 450 -3.52 37.47 11.98
N ASN A 451 -4.78 37.34 12.38
CA ASN A 451 -5.28 37.74 13.71
C ASN A 451 -5.54 36.53 14.63
N LYS A 452 -5.13 35.33 14.20
CA LYS A 452 -5.25 34.09 14.97
C LYS A 452 -3.93 33.80 15.69
N HIS A 453 -3.99 32.89 16.65
CA HIS A 453 -2.80 32.39 17.37
C HIS A 453 -1.80 31.74 16.41
N ARG A 454 -2.33 31.04 15.40
CA ARG A 454 -1.54 30.49 14.29
C ARG A 454 -1.79 31.27 13.02
N GLN A 455 -0.74 31.91 12.54
CA GLN A 455 -0.77 32.75 11.35
C GLN A 455 -0.13 31.99 10.19
N TYR A 456 -0.85 31.94 9.07
CA TYR A 456 -0.44 31.22 7.87
C TYR A 456 -0.49 32.13 6.66
N ARG A 457 0.21 31.73 5.61
CA ARG A 457 0.21 32.40 4.31
C ARG A 457 0.15 31.40 3.17
N MET A 458 -0.08 31.91 1.97
CA MET A 458 0.19 31.14 0.76
C MET A 458 1.67 30.73 0.68
N PRO A 459 1.98 29.53 0.15
CA PRO A 459 3.37 29.15 -0.11
C PRO A 459 3.92 30.00 -1.26
N ASN A 460 5.18 30.41 -1.17
CA ASN A 460 5.84 31.09 -2.29
C ASN A 460 6.32 30.08 -3.34
N LYS A 461 6.78 30.59 -4.47
CA LYS A 461 7.26 29.77 -5.59
C LYS A 461 8.43 28.85 -5.16
N THR A 462 9.43 29.39 -4.49
CA THR A 462 10.63 28.66 -4.05
C THR A 462 10.27 27.48 -3.13
N GLU A 463 9.30 27.65 -2.25
CA GLU A 463 8.84 26.60 -1.34
C GLU A 463 8.18 25.43 -2.09
N LEU A 464 7.33 25.72 -3.09
CA LEU A 464 6.77 24.67 -3.93
C LEU A 464 7.82 24.04 -4.86
N GLU A 465 8.79 24.81 -5.35
CA GLU A 465 9.93 24.29 -6.13
C GLU A 465 10.78 23.31 -5.32
N LYS A 466 10.95 23.52 -4.02
CA LYS A 466 11.62 22.54 -3.13
C LYS A 466 10.88 21.20 -3.08
N LEU A 467 9.55 21.20 -3.04
CA LEU A 467 8.78 19.94 -3.13
C LEU A 467 8.96 19.24 -4.48
N PHE A 468 9.05 20.01 -5.56
CA PHE A 468 9.20 19.49 -6.92
C PHE A 468 10.62 18.99 -7.25
N ASN A 469 11.65 19.68 -6.76
CA ASN A 469 13.05 19.40 -7.11
C ASN A 469 13.79 18.58 -6.06
N GLU A 470 13.45 18.71 -4.76
CA GLU A 470 14.33 18.24 -3.67
C GLU A 470 13.66 17.19 -2.78
N ALA A 471 12.35 17.25 -2.54
CA ALA A 471 11.66 16.31 -1.65
C ALA A 471 11.63 14.87 -2.19
N ASN A 472 11.62 13.89 -1.27
CA ASN A 472 11.16 12.55 -1.60
C ASN A 472 9.64 12.58 -1.77
N VAL A 473 9.11 11.87 -2.76
CA VAL A 473 7.68 11.73 -3.00
C VAL A 473 7.31 10.31 -3.39
N ILE A 474 6.25 9.80 -2.76
CA ILE A 474 5.59 8.55 -3.14
C ILE A 474 4.10 8.79 -3.42
N PRO A 475 3.51 8.11 -4.41
CA PRO A 475 2.07 8.01 -4.54
C PRO A 475 1.47 7.37 -3.30
N ALA A 476 0.47 8.02 -2.72
CA ALA A 476 -0.09 7.60 -1.46
C ALA A 476 -1.59 7.85 -1.35
N TYR A 477 -2.23 7.17 -0.42
CA TYR A 477 -3.61 7.45 -0.05
C TYR A 477 -3.79 7.51 1.47
N CYS A 478 -4.82 8.24 1.88
CA CYS A 478 -5.31 8.28 3.25
C CYS A 478 -6.76 7.85 3.33
N TYR A 479 -7.14 7.22 4.45
CA TYR A 479 -8.54 7.09 4.83
C TYR A 479 -9.02 8.35 5.53
N THR A 480 -10.23 8.79 5.20
CA THR A 480 -10.91 9.91 5.85
C THR A 480 -11.55 9.49 7.17
N ASP A 481 -12.04 10.48 7.93
CA ASP A 481 -12.88 10.28 9.11
C ASP A 481 -14.17 9.48 8.82
N LYS A 482 -14.59 9.42 7.56
CA LYS A 482 -15.78 8.68 7.09
C LYS A 482 -15.45 7.33 6.46
N GLY A 483 -14.18 6.91 6.47
CA GLY A 483 -13.72 5.65 5.88
C GLY A 483 -13.61 5.66 4.35
N THR A 484 -13.83 6.80 3.70
CA THR A 484 -13.56 6.96 2.26
C THR A 484 -12.05 7.11 2.01
N VAL A 485 -11.60 6.89 0.77
CA VAL A 485 -10.18 7.00 0.40
C VAL A 485 -9.92 8.30 -0.36
N VAL A 486 -8.81 8.96 -0.04
CA VAL A 486 -8.27 10.12 -0.77
C VAL A 486 -6.86 9.83 -1.24
N TYR A 487 -6.64 9.89 -2.55
CA TYR A 487 -5.36 9.69 -3.22
C TYR A 487 -4.59 11.01 -3.36
N GLY A 488 -3.26 10.94 -3.33
CA GLY A 488 -2.38 12.10 -3.28
C GLY A 488 -0.90 11.72 -3.38
N GLY A 489 -0.04 12.69 -3.12
CA GLY A 489 1.40 12.50 -2.94
C GLY A 489 1.79 12.65 -1.48
N PHE A 490 2.65 11.76 -0.98
CA PHE A 490 3.25 11.87 0.35
C PHE A 490 4.72 12.28 0.22
N PHE A 491 5.03 13.45 0.77
CA PHE A 491 6.31 14.12 0.67
C PHE A 491 7.06 14.05 2.00
N THR A 492 8.36 13.79 1.91
CA THR A 492 9.29 13.79 3.05
C THR A 492 10.60 14.49 2.67
N THR A 493 11.31 15.00 3.67
CA THR A 493 12.63 15.61 3.45
C THR A 493 13.61 14.56 2.92
N HIS A 494 14.24 14.85 1.79
CA HIS A 494 15.39 14.10 1.30
C HIS A 494 16.63 14.50 2.08
N ARG A 495 17.20 13.57 2.85
CA ARG A 495 18.34 13.84 3.73
C ARG A 495 19.70 13.48 3.11
N SER A 496 19.71 12.83 1.95
CA SER A 496 20.95 12.41 1.28
C SER A 496 21.46 13.53 0.37
N THR A 497 22.78 13.75 0.39
CA THR A 497 23.45 14.68 -0.55
C THR A 497 23.52 14.12 -1.97
N ASP A 498 23.23 12.83 -2.16
CA ASP A 498 23.15 12.18 -3.45
C ASP A 498 21.73 12.32 -4.02
N ALA A 499 21.59 13.10 -5.10
CA ALA A 499 20.32 13.31 -5.81
C ALA A 499 19.81 12.03 -6.49
N ALA A 500 20.69 11.08 -6.83
CA ALA A 500 20.26 9.80 -7.42
C ALA A 500 19.48 8.91 -6.44
N ARG A 501 19.52 9.25 -5.14
CA ARG A 501 18.76 8.55 -4.08
C ARG A 501 17.43 9.22 -3.73
N GLN A 502 17.07 10.31 -4.40
CA GLN A 502 15.78 10.95 -4.21
C GLN A 502 14.68 10.02 -4.74
N LYS A 503 13.75 9.63 -3.86
CA LYS A 503 12.56 8.87 -4.27
C LYS A 503 11.60 9.82 -4.99
N LYS A 504 11.35 9.57 -6.28
CA LYS A 504 10.39 10.33 -7.08
C LYS A 504 9.57 9.38 -7.94
N LEU A 505 8.42 8.98 -7.40
CA LEU A 505 7.61 7.88 -7.94
C LEU A 505 6.37 8.33 -8.73
N PHE A 506 6.29 9.61 -9.09
CA PHE A 506 5.30 10.14 -10.04
C PHE A 506 5.93 10.36 -11.42
N PRO A 507 5.16 10.25 -12.52
CA PRO A 507 3.73 9.96 -12.57
C PRO A 507 3.37 8.46 -12.44
N THR A 508 2.19 8.13 -11.90
CA THR A 508 1.79 6.72 -11.68
C THR A 508 1.16 6.01 -12.88
N LYS A 509 0.76 6.75 -13.92
CA LYS A 509 -0.25 6.36 -14.92
C LYS A 509 -1.67 6.28 -14.31
N ALA A 510 -2.68 6.50 -15.15
CA ALA A 510 -4.09 6.47 -14.77
C ALA A 510 -4.53 5.09 -14.27
N LYS A 511 -5.38 5.05 -13.23
CA LYS A 511 -5.99 3.83 -12.66
C LYS A 511 -5.03 2.77 -12.09
N LYS A 512 -3.74 3.08 -11.94
CA LYS A 512 -2.75 2.21 -11.27
C LYS A 512 -2.78 2.43 -9.75
N PHE A 513 -3.90 2.07 -9.13
CA PHE A 513 -4.14 2.28 -7.68
C PHE A 513 -3.24 1.41 -6.80
N ASP A 514 -2.79 0.28 -7.33
CA ASP A 514 -1.80 -0.63 -6.77
C ASP A 514 -0.49 0.07 -6.38
N LYS A 515 -0.16 1.19 -7.04
CA LYS A 515 1.04 1.99 -6.77
C LYS A 515 0.95 2.92 -5.57
N TYR A 516 -0.24 3.10 -5.01
CA TYR A 516 -0.44 4.07 -3.93
C TYR A 516 -0.29 3.39 -2.58
N THR A 517 0.60 3.92 -1.75
CA THR A 517 0.85 3.41 -0.41
C THR A 517 -0.13 4.02 0.59
N ASN A 518 -0.66 3.22 1.52
CA ASN A 518 -1.43 3.75 2.64
C ASN A 518 -0.50 4.52 3.60
N VAL A 519 -0.69 5.83 3.71
CA VAL A 519 0.10 6.69 4.61
C VAL A 519 -0.74 7.30 5.72
N THR A 520 -1.96 6.80 5.95
CA THR A 520 -2.90 7.34 6.96
C THR A 520 -2.23 7.48 8.34
N ALA A 521 -1.48 6.45 8.76
CA ALA A 521 -0.77 6.46 10.04
C ALA A 521 0.36 7.50 10.07
N LEU A 522 1.17 7.61 9.02
CA LEU A 522 2.25 8.60 8.91
C LEU A 522 1.72 10.04 8.91
N VAL A 523 0.61 10.28 8.24
CA VAL A 523 -0.05 11.60 8.19
C VAL A 523 -0.58 11.98 9.57
N ARG A 524 -1.30 11.08 10.24
CA ARG A 524 -1.75 11.30 11.62
C ARG A 524 -0.57 11.54 12.56
N ALA A 525 0.51 10.78 12.41
CA ALA A 525 1.77 10.89 13.14
C ALA A 525 2.56 12.18 12.86
N ASN A 526 2.13 13.04 11.93
CA ASN A 526 2.83 14.25 11.48
C ASN A 526 4.25 13.95 10.94
N LYS A 527 4.41 12.87 10.15
CA LYS A 527 5.72 12.38 9.66
C LYS A 527 6.04 12.77 8.22
N GLY A 528 5.23 13.63 7.64
CA GLY A 528 5.41 14.14 6.29
C GLY A 528 4.20 14.93 5.83
N LEU A 529 4.31 15.49 4.63
CA LEU A 529 3.29 16.29 3.99
C LEU A 529 2.52 15.43 2.99
N PHE A 530 1.22 15.27 3.20
CA PHE A 530 0.30 14.68 2.24
C PHE A 530 -0.47 15.77 1.49
N LEU A 531 -0.33 15.76 0.17
CA LEU A 531 -1.07 16.62 -0.74
C LEU A 531 -2.09 15.78 -1.51
N PRO A 532 -3.41 15.98 -1.30
CA PRO A 532 -4.44 15.33 -2.11
C PRO A 532 -4.38 15.70 -3.60
N VAL A 533 -4.82 14.78 -4.46
CA VAL A 533 -5.21 15.07 -5.84
C VAL A 533 -6.55 15.82 -5.81
N THR A 534 -6.50 17.15 -5.87
CA THR A 534 -7.67 18.03 -5.77
C THR A 534 -8.24 18.45 -7.12
N GLY A 535 -7.54 18.21 -8.23
CA GLY A 535 -7.90 18.80 -9.51
C GLY A 535 -7.91 20.33 -9.47
N ARG A 536 -8.72 20.92 -10.35
CA ARG A 536 -8.84 22.37 -10.55
C ARG A 536 -10.25 22.75 -10.97
N ARG A 537 -10.59 24.02 -10.83
CA ARG A 537 -11.84 24.58 -11.34
C ARG A 537 -11.55 25.71 -12.31
N LEU A 538 -12.10 25.61 -13.52
CA LEU A 538 -11.97 26.66 -14.53
C LEU A 538 -12.66 27.96 -14.09
N ALA A 539 -12.22 29.08 -14.64
CA ALA A 539 -12.88 30.36 -14.39
C ALA A 539 -14.35 30.28 -14.81
N ARG A 540 -15.24 30.81 -13.97
CA ARG A 540 -16.70 30.90 -14.21
C ARG A 540 -17.41 29.54 -14.27
N GLN A 541 -16.78 28.50 -13.73
CA GLN A 541 -17.38 27.17 -13.57
C GLN A 541 -17.37 26.78 -12.11
N ASP A 542 -18.33 25.95 -11.71
CA ASP A 542 -18.46 25.32 -10.40
C ASP A 542 -18.04 23.84 -10.42
N GLU A 543 -18.07 23.20 -11.60
CA GLU A 543 -17.54 21.85 -11.82
C GLU A 543 -16.02 21.77 -11.63
N ILE A 544 -15.58 20.73 -10.91
CA ILE A 544 -14.19 20.45 -10.62
C ILE A 544 -13.65 19.44 -11.63
N GLY A 545 -12.69 19.87 -12.44
CA GLY A 545 -11.97 19.05 -13.41
C GLY A 545 -10.73 18.38 -12.82
N PHE A 546 -10.26 17.31 -13.48
CA PHE A 546 -9.00 16.61 -13.15
C PHE A 546 -8.89 16.07 -11.71
N ARG A 547 -10.03 15.93 -11.01
CA ARG A 547 -10.12 15.29 -9.68
C ARG A 547 -10.48 13.80 -9.77
N ASP A 548 -11.18 13.39 -10.82
CA ASP A 548 -11.65 12.00 -11.00
C ASP A 548 -10.47 11.04 -11.25
N MET A 549 -10.12 10.24 -10.25
CA MET A 549 -9.02 9.27 -10.30
C MET A 549 -9.27 8.12 -11.29
N LEU A 550 -10.49 7.96 -11.80
CA LEU A 550 -10.82 7.02 -12.87
C LEU A 550 -10.79 7.65 -14.27
N TYR A 551 -10.49 8.95 -14.38
CA TYR A 551 -10.33 9.61 -15.67
C TYR A 551 -9.11 9.06 -16.42
N THR A 552 -9.31 8.63 -17.67
CA THR A 552 -8.27 8.00 -18.48
C THR A 552 -7.16 8.97 -18.90
N GLY A 553 -7.48 10.26 -19.04
CA GLY A 553 -6.50 11.32 -19.29
C GLY A 553 -5.62 11.65 -18.07
N GLY A 554 -5.96 11.12 -16.89
CA GLY A 554 -5.23 11.32 -15.64
C GLY A 554 -5.78 12.47 -14.79
N ALA A 555 -5.97 12.19 -13.50
CA ALA A 555 -6.21 13.22 -12.48
C ALA A 555 -4.87 13.85 -12.05
N TYR A 556 -4.92 15.01 -11.39
CA TYR A 556 -3.75 15.61 -10.76
C TYR A 556 -4.10 16.57 -9.62
N GLY A 557 -3.17 16.74 -8.68
CA GLY A 557 -3.12 17.89 -7.79
C GLY A 557 -2.50 19.09 -8.51
N GLN A 558 -2.97 20.29 -8.21
CA GLN A 558 -2.44 21.54 -8.78
C GLN A 558 -2.34 22.58 -7.66
N TYR A 559 -1.19 22.75 -7.04
CA TYR A 559 -1.04 23.61 -5.85
C TYR A 559 -0.52 24.99 -6.23
N MET A 560 -1.27 26.02 -5.84
CA MET A 560 -1.01 27.41 -6.21
C MET A 560 0.08 28.04 -5.33
N SER A 561 1.02 28.76 -5.94
CA SER A 561 1.95 29.65 -5.23
C SER A 561 1.39 31.06 -5.04
N SER A 562 1.99 31.83 -4.14
CA SER A 562 1.73 33.26 -4.00
C SER A 562 2.40 34.10 -5.09
N GLU A 563 3.18 33.52 -6.00
CA GLU A 563 3.89 34.27 -7.04
C GLU A 563 3.21 34.18 -8.39
N SER A 564 3.11 35.31 -9.09
CA SER A 564 2.56 35.33 -10.44
C SER A 564 3.19 36.35 -11.37
N LEU A 565 3.06 36.10 -12.66
CA LEU A 565 3.21 37.11 -13.71
C LEU A 565 1.83 37.38 -14.31
N VAL A 566 1.67 37.20 -15.62
CA VAL A 566 0.35 37.15 -16.26
C VAL A 566 -0.45 35.94 -15.75
N MET A 567 0.24 34.85 -15.39
CA MET A 567 -0.29 33.60 -14.89
C MET A 567 0.38 33.26 -13.55
N CYS A 568 -0.29 32.47 -12.70
CA CYS A 568 0.22 32.01 -11.40
C CYS A 568 1.14 30.81 -11.55
N TYR A 569 2.22 30.71 -10.77
CA TYR A 569 3.04 29.50 -10.71
C TYR A 569 2.38 28.43 -9.85
N ASP A 570 2.26 27.22 -10.39
CA ASP A 570 1.58 26.10 -9.77
C ASP A 570 2.43 24.82 -9.86
N PHE A 571 2.32 23.96 -8.83
CA PHE A 571 2.93 22.65 -8.78
C PHE A 571 1.91 21.55 -9.11
N PHE A 572 2.23 20.72 -10.10
CA PHE A 572 1.38 19.63 -10.61
C PHE A 572 1.99 18.27 -10.29
N PHE A 573 1.18 17.36 -9.76
CA PHE A 573 1.55 15.96 -9.58
C PHE A 573 0.33 15.05 -9.71
N GLY A 574 0.54 13.81 -10.17
CA GLY A 574 -0.51 12.81 -10.18
C GLY A 574 -0.28 11.69 -11.20
N PRO A 575 -1.33 10.92 -11.50
CA PRO A 575 -1.29 9.87 -12.50
C PRO A 575 -0.62 10.20 -13.83
N SER A 576 -0.78 11.41 -14.36
CA SER A 576 -0.19 11.82 -15.65
C SER A 576 0.77 13.01 -15.53
N GLU A 577 0.97 13.53 -14.32
CA GLU A 577 1.62 14.82 -14.11
C GLU A 577 2.80 14.71 -13.14
N TRP A 578 3.88 15.40 -13.49
CA TRP A 578 4.92 15.87 -12.58
C TRP A 578 5.54 17.12 -13.20
N ASN A 579 5.00 18.29 -12.89
CA ASN A 579 5.35 19.53 -13.56
C ASN A 579 5.32 20.74 -12.62
N PHE A 580 6.06 21.77 -12.97
CA PHE A 580 6.02 23.07 -12.32
C PHE A 580 5.86 24.14 -13.41
N ASP A 581 4.66 24.69 -13.55
CA ASP A 581 4.33 25.58 -14.67
C ASP A 581 3.27 26.61 -14.26
N ARG A 582 2.86 27.46 -15.18
CA ARG A 582 1.95 28.56 -14.93
C ARG A 582 0.52 28.25 -15.34
N ALA A 583 -0.44 28.66 -14.51
CA ALA A 583 -1.87 28.53 -14.77
C ALA A 583 -2.61 29.89 -14.73
N PRO A 584 -3.76 30.03 -15.43
CA PRO A 584 -4.52 31.28 -15.42
C PRO A 584 -4.97 31.67 -14.01
N LYS A 585 -4.79 32.93 -13.61
CA LYS A 585 -5.16 33.44 -12.27
C LYS A 585 -6.63 33.25 -11.89
N GLY A 586 -7.52 33.29 -12.88
CA GLY A 586 -8.96 33.08 -12.69
C GLY A 586 -9.35 31.62 -12.48
N GLN A 587 -8.41 30.68 -12.67
CA GLN A 587 -8.60 29.28 -12.31
C GLN A 587 -8.48 29.11 -10.79
N ALA A 588 -9.30 28.24 -10.20
CA ALA A 588 -9.21 27.92 -8.79
C ALA A 588 -8.43 26.61 -8.56
N CYS A 589 -7.50 26.64 -7.60
CA CYS A 589 -6.64 25.52 -7.22
C CYS A 589 -6.56 25.44 -5.67
N PRO A 590 -6.18 24.30 -5.07
CA PRO A 590 -5.87 24.26 -3.65
C PRO A 590 -4.69 25.15 -3.29
N ILE A 591 -4.70 25.57 -2.03
CA ILE A 591 -3.56 26.20 -1.37
C ILE A 591 -3.19 25.30 -0.21
N ARG A 592 -1.93 24.86 -0.13
CA ARG A 592 -1.35 24.26 1.07
C ARG A 592 -0.55 25.35 1.79
N PRO A 593 -1.05 25.91 2.89
CA PRO A 593 -0.40 27.03 3.53
C PRO A 593 0.94 26.71 4.18
N VAL A 594 1.71 27.77 4.43
CA VAL A 594 2.96 27.73 5.21
C VAL A 594 2.76 28.54 6.48
N LEU A 595 3.25 28.01 7.61
CA LEU A 595 3.20 28.68 8.90
C LEU A 595 4.14 29.89 8.90
N VAL A 596 3.68 31.02 9.46
CA VAL A 596 4.47 32.24 9.67
C VAL A 596 4.76 32.43 11.15
N HIS A 597 3.75 32.21 11.99
CA HIS A 597 3.82 32.44 13.43
C HIS A 597 2.89 31.49 14.17
N ASP A 598 3.33 30.99 15.31
CA ASP A 598 2.57 30.19 16.27
C ASP A 598 2.98 30.66 17.67
N ASP A 599 2.04 31.19 18.45
CA ASP A 599 2.27 31.62 19.83
C ASP A 599 2.02 30.50 20.86
N GLU A 600 1.92 29.25 20.38
CA GLU A 600 1.68 28.02 21.12
C GLU A 600 0.30 27.93 21.79
N GLN A 601 -0.60 28.89 21.53
CA GLN A 601 -1.98 28.83 21.98
C GLN A 601 -2.88 28.17 20.92
N GLU A 602 -3.95 27.52 21.38
CA GLU A 602 -4.93 26.90 20.49
C GLU A 602 -6.04 27.90 20.15
N ASP A 603 -6.29 28.10 18.86
CA ASP A 603 -7.51 28.75 18.40
C ASP A 603 -8.74 27.89 18.77
N PRO A 604 -9.91 28.50 19.01
CA PRO A 604 -11.13 27.75 19.29
C PRO A 604 -11.42 26.68 18.23
N VAL A 605 -11.61 25.44 18.68
CA VAL A 605 -11.94 24.33 17.79
C VAL A 605 -13.30 24.59 17.15
N TYR A 606 -13.33 24.61 15.82
CA TYR A 606 -14.58 24.63 15.08
C TYR A 606 -15.38 23.37 15.41
N ALA A 607 -16.55 23.52 16.03
CA ALA A 607 -17.27 22.41 16.66
C ALA A 607 -17.53 21.20 15.73
N PRO A 608 -17.89 21.38 14.44
CA PRO A 608 -18.00 20.27 13.50
C PRO A 608 -16.71 19.45 13.30
N PHE A 609 -15.55 19.99 13.65
CA PHE A 609 -14.26 19.29 13.55
C PHE A 609 -13.81 18.58 14.82
N ALA A 610 -14.52 18.72 15.94
CA ALA A 610 -14.10 18.21 17.24
C ALA A 610 -13.81 16.68 17.27
N ASN A 611 -14.41 15.92 16.35
CA ASN A 611 -14.27 14.45 16.27
C ASN A 611 -13.48 13.97 15.05
N ILE A 612 -12.86 14.87 14.29
CA ILE A 612 -12.02 14.47 13.16
C ILE A 612 -10.63 14.16 13.71
N LYS A 613 -10.23 12.90 13.60
CA LYS A 613 -8.90 12.41 13.99
C LYS A 613 -8.27 11.66 12.84
#